data_AF-A0A954L8M1-F1
#
_entry.id   AF-A0A954L8M1-F1
#
_cell.length_a   1.000
_cell.length_b   1.000
_cell.length_c   1.000
_cell.angle_alpha   90.00
_cell.angle_beta   90.00
_cell.angle_gamma   90.00
#
_symmetry.space_group_name_H-M   'P 1'
#
loop_
_entity.id
_entity.type
_entity.pdbx_description
1 polymer ?
#
loop_
_entity_poly.entity_id
_entity_poly.type
_entity_poly.pdbx_seq_one_letter_code
_entity_poly.pdbx_strand_id
1 'polypeptide(L)'
;MNRPDLLALTADDLSTLSNRGTVKRALRELDSGEMTCEIQDEAGDLLFVWSDGINCRFPEGKSVHDAICSSGSVGISRHII
;
A
#
# COMPACT_ATOMS: atom_id res chain seq x y z
N MET A 1 11.16 -7.26 -10.25
CA MET A 1 10.32 -7.07 -9.05
C MET A 1 9.73 -8.38 -8.51
N ASN A 2 10.26 -8.91 -7.40
CA ASN A 2 9.57 -9.95 -6.62
C ASN A 2 9.74 -9.60 -5.14
N ARG A 3 8.67 -9.11 -4.50
CA ARG A 3 8.62 -8.79 -3.07
C ARG A 3 7.80 -9.86 -2.35
N PRO A 4 8.37 -11.06 -2.12
CA PRO A 4 7.62 -12.19 -1.56
C PRO A 4 7.07 -11.87 -0.17
N ASP A 5 7.73 -10.97 0.56
CA ASP A 5 7.30 -10.46 1.85
C ASP A 5 5.97 -9.68 1.75
N LEU A 6 5.78 -8.88 0.69
CA LEU A 6 4.52 -8.17 0.44
C LEU A 6 3.45 -9.10 -0.14
N LEU A 7 3.84 -10.00 -1.04
CA LEU A 7 2.92 -10.97 -1.66
C LEU A 7 2.40 -12.02 -0.67
N ALA A 8 3.10 -12.24 0.44
CA ALA A 8 2.65 -13.14 1.50
C ALA A 8 1.59 -12.52 2.43
N LEU A 9 1.38 -11.19 2.37
CA LEU A 9 0.41 -10.51 3.23
C LEU A 9 -1.02 -10.89 2.84
N THR A 10 -1.79 -11.34 3.84
CA THR A 10 -3.21 -11.60 3.70
C THR A 10 -4.05 -10.39 4.09
N ALA A 11 -5.33 -10.39 3.72
CA ALA A 11 -6.27 -9.36 4.17
C ALA A 11 -6.39 -9.27 5.70
N ASP A 12 -6.19 -10.39 6.42
CA ASP A 12 -6.17 -10.42 7.88
C ASP A 12 -4.88 -9.81 8.45
N ASP A 13 -3.74 -10.02 7.80
CA ASP A 13 -2.49 -9.34 8.16
C ASP A 13 -2.65 -7.83 7.97
N LEU A 14 -3.12 -7.39 6.80
CA LEU A 14 -3.38 -5.98 6.49
C LEU A 14 -4.40 -5.35 7.47
N SER A 15 -5.39 -6.12 7.92
CA SER A 15 -6.37 -5.69 8.92
C SER A 15 -5.76 -5.56 10.31
N THR A 16 -4.77 -6.39 10.65
CA THR A 16 -4.03 -6.32 11.91
C THR A 16 -3.07 -5.13 11.92
N LEU A 17 -2.49 -4.82 10.76
CA LEU A 17 -1.56 -3.70 10.57
C LEU A 17 -2.22 -2.33 10.59
N SER A 18 -3.42 -2.22 10.01
CA SER A 18 -4.17 -0.96 9.92
C SER A 18 -5.46 -1.01 10.74
N ASN A 19 -6.53 -1.54 10.13
CA ASN A 19 -7.78 -2.00 10.73
C ASN A 19 -8.67 -2.56 9.60
N ARG A 20 -9.67 -3.38 9.98
CA ARG A 20 -10.62 -3.97 9.01
C ARG A 20 -11.38 -2.93 8.18
N GLY A 21 -11.63 -1.74 8.73
CA GLY A 21 -12.36 -0.67 8.03
C GLY A 21 -11.56 -0.10 6.87
N THR A 22 -10.27 0.18 7.10
CA THR A 22 -9.32 0.64 6.08
C THR A 22 -9.20 -0.37 4.96
N VAL A 23 -9.01 -1.65 5.28
CA VAL A 23 -8.90 -2.73 4.26
C VAL A 23 -10.14 -2.83 3.41
N LYS A 24 -11.33 -2.85 4.01
CA LYS A 24 -12.59 -2.90 3.26
C LYS A 24 -12.78 -1.69 2.36
N ARG A 25 -12.37 -0.51 2.83
CA ARG A 25 -12.45 0.72 2.05
C ARG A 25 -11.50 0.68 0.84
N ALA A 26 -10.24 0.32 1.05
CA ALA A 26 -9.25 0.21 -0.02
C ALA A 26 -9.70 -0.79 -1.09
N LEU A 27 -10.14 -1.97 -0.69
CA LEU A 27 -10.70 -2.97 -1.62
C LEU A 27 -11.90 -2.45 -2.41
N ARG A 28 -12.86 -1.80 -1.74
CA ARG A 28 -14.02 -1.21 -2.41
C ARG A 28 -13.61 -0.17 -3.45
N GLU A 29 -12.69 0.73 -3.11
CA GLU A 29 -12.20 1.79 -4.00
C GLU A 29 -11.49 1.20 -5.24
N LEU A 30 -10.76 0.09 -5.09
CA LEU A 30 -10.13 -0.64 -6.19
C LEU A 30 -11.15 -1.39 -7.06
N ASP A 31 -12.06 -2.14 -6.43
CA ASP A 31 -13.08 -2.94 -7.12
C ASP A 31 -14.05 -2.07 -7.92
N SER A 32 -14.38 -0.87 -7.43
CA SER A 32 -15.24 0.07 -8.14
C SER A 32 -14.51 0.92 -9.18
N GLY A 33 -13.17 0.86 -9.23
CA GLY A 33 -12.34 1.73 -10.06
C GLY A 33 -12.37 3.20 -9.62
N GLU A 34 -12.81 3.50 -8.40
CA GLU A 34 -12.74 4.85 -7.81
C GLU A 34 -11.29 5.32 -7.65
N MET A 35 -10.37 4.37 -7.42
CA MET A 35 -8.93 4.63 -7.30
C MET A 35 -8.16 3.65 -8.19
N THR A 36 -7.11 4.16 -8.83
CA THR A 36 -6.13 3.34 -9.55
C THR A 36 -4.73 3.64 -9.05
N CYS A 37 -3.82 2.68 -9.23
CA CYS A 37 -2.44 2.82 -8.80
C CYS A 37 -1.50 2.32 -9.91
N GLU A 38 -0.49 3.14 -10.22
CA GLU A 38 0.63 2.75 -11.06
C GLU A 38 1.80 2.33 -10.17
N ILE A 39 2.44 1.22 -10.54
CA ILE A 39 3.55 0.65 -9.77
C ILE A 39 4.83 0.81 -10.59
N GLN A 40 5.88 1.33 -9.96
CA GLN A 40 7.21 1.51 -10.53
C GLN A 40 8.26 0.81 -9.66
N ASP A 41 9.22 0.15 -10.31
CA ASP A 41 10.40 -0.43 -9.66
C ASP A 41 11.54 0.59 -9.81
N GLU A 42 12.04 1.12 -8.69
CA GLU A 42 13.17 2.04 -8.68
C GLU A 42 14.29 1.48 -7.80
N ALA A 43 15.27 0.84 -8.45
CA ALA A 43 16.48 0.34 -7.81
C ALA A 43 16.22 -0.54 -6.57
N GLY A 44 15.19 -1.41 -6.63
CA GLY A 44 14.81 -2.32 -5.53
C GLY A 44 13.67 -1.80 -4.65
N ASP A 45 13.40 -0.49 -4.70
CA ASP A 45 12.25 0.11 -4.04
C ASP A 45 11.01 0.04 -4.92
N LEU A 46 9.87 -0.21 -4.28
CA LEU A 46 8.58 -0.17 -4.95
C LEU A 46 7.95 1.19 -4.74
N LEU A 47 7.69 1.90 -5.82
CA LEU A 47 6.93 3.14 -5.83
C LEU A 47 5.51 2.89 -6.33
N PHE A 48 4.55 3.49 -5.65
CA PHE A 48 3.13 3.41 -5.96
C PHE A 48 2.61 4.83 -6.14
N VAL A 49 2.11 5.14 -7.34
CA VAL A 49 1.53 6.44 -7.67
C VAL A 49 0.03 6.27 -7.79
N TRP A 50 -0.71 6.86 -6.87
CA TRP A 50 -2.16 6.79 -6.81
C TRP A 50 -2.80 7.88 -7.66
N SER A 51 -3.98 7.58 -8.23
CA SER A 51 -4.75 8.50 -9.07
C SER A 51 -5.19 9.80 -8.37
N ASP A 52 -5.16 9.83 -7.03
CA ASP A 52 -5.45 11.01 -6.21
C ASP A 52 -4.21 11.86 -5.90
N GLY A 53 -3.06 11.53 -6.50
CA GLY A 53 -1.79 12.25 -6.36
C GLY A 53 -0.96 11.84 -5.15
N ILE A 54 -1.39 10.83 -4.39
CA ILE A 54 -0.60 10.27 -3.28
C ILE A 54 0.46 9.30 -3.81
N ASN A 55 1.64 9.36 -3.22
CA ASN A 55 2.74 8.48 -3.53
C ASN A 55 3.10 7.65 -2.31
N CYS A 56 3.32 6.35 -2.53
CA CYS A 56 3.84 5.45 -1.51
C CYS A 56 5.16 4.83 -1.96
N ARG A 57 6.08 4.64 -1.02
CA ARG A 57 7.36 3.97 -1.25
C ARG A 57 7.49 2.82 -0.27
N PHE A 58 7.80 1.65 -0.80
CA PHE A 58 8.12 0.44 -0.05
C PHE A 58 9.60 0.14 -0.26
N PRO A 59 10.47 0.50 0.69
CA PRO A 59 11.91 0.29 0.54
C PRO A 59 12.27 -1.19 0.39
N GLU A 60 13.31 -1.48 -0.37
CA GLU A 60 13.84 -2.83 -0.54
C GLU A 60 14.20 -3.46 0.82
N GLY A 61 13.82 -4.73 1.00
CA GLY A 61 14.17 -5.51 2.20
C GLY A 61 13.50 -5.04 3.49
N LYS A 62 12.61 -4.03 3.44
CA LYS A 62 11.85 -3.56 4.60
C LYS A 62 10.40 -4.03 4.56
N SER A 63 9.80 -4.18 5.74
CA SER A 63 8.42 -4.63 5.84
C SER A 63 7.43 -3.53 5.43
N VAL A 64 6.16 -3.91 5.25
CA VAL A 64 5.06 -2.96 5.03
C VAL A 64 4.92 -1.89 6.12
N HIS A 65 5.41 -2.14 7.34
CA HIS A 65 5.41 -1.13 8.41
C HIS A 65 6.34 0.05 8.12
N ASP A 66 7.37 -0.17 7.31
CA ASP A 66 8.35 0.84 6.93
C ASP A 66 7.94 1.57 5.64
N ALA A 67 6.75 1.28 5.10
CA ALA A 67 6.23 1.96 3.94
C ALA A 67 5.98 3.44 4.25
N ILE A 68 6.38 4.29 3.32
CA ILE A 68 6.28 5.75 3.45
C ILE A 68 5.13 6.19 2.54
N CYS A 69 4.18 6.95 3.08
CA CYS A 69 3.06 7.49 2.33
C CYS A 69 3.01 9.02 2.42
N SER A 70 2.83 9.68 1.28
CA SER A 70 2.76 11.15 1.21
C SER A 70 1.43 11.75 1.70
N SER A 71 0.44 10.92 2.07
CA SER A 71 -0.89 11.37 2.51
C SER A 71 -0.89 12.11 3.86
N GLY A 72 0.21 12.07 4.61
CA GLY A 72 0.31 12.68 5.95
C GLY A 72 -0.54 11.98 7.02
N SER A 73 -1.08 10.80 6.73
CA SER A 73 -1.82 10.00 7.72
C SER A 73 -0.89 9.49 8.82
N VAL A 74 -1.38 9.44 10.05
CA VAL A 74 -0.66 8.80 11.16
C VAL A 74 -0.88 7.29 11.07
N GLY A 75 0.22 6.52 11.04
CA GLY A 75 0.18 5.07 10.88
C GLY A 75 -0.03 4.62 9.43
N ILE A 76 -0.51 3.39 9.24
CA ILE A 76 -0.71 2.78 7.93
C ILE A 76 -2.00 3.32 7.30
N SER A 77 -1.85 4.08 6.20
CA SER A 77 -2.96 4.67 5.45
C SER A 77 -3.60 3.64 4.52
N ARG A 78 -4.77 3.99 3.95
CA ARG A 78 -5.42 3.18 2.91
C ARG A 78 -4.58 3.03 1.63
N HIS A 79 -3.60 3.88 1.40
CA HIS A 79 -2.73 3.85 0.22
C HIS A 79 -1.59 2.82 0.34
N ILE A 80 -1.34 2.33 1.56
CA ILE A 80 -0.38 1.24 1.81
C ILE A 80 -1.08 -0.12 1.77
N ILE A 81 -2.42 -0.13 1.90
CA ILE A 81 -3.27 -1.32 1.95
C ILE A 81 -3.76 -1.67 0.55
#